data_AF-A0A2E9Z1B0-F1
#
_entry.id   AF-A0A2E9Z1B0-F1
#
_cell.length_a   1.000
_cell.length_b   1.000
_cell.length_c   1.000
_cell.angle_alpha   90.00
_cell.angle_beta   90.00
_cell.angle_gamma   90.00
#
_symmetry.space_group_name_H-M   'P 1'
#
loop_
_entity.id
_entity.type
_entity.pdbx_description
1 polymer ?
#
loop_
_entity_poly.entity_id
_entity_poly.type
_entity_poly.pdbx_seq_one_letter_code
_entity_poly.pdbx_strand_id
1 'polypeptide(L)'
;MPEIGDNDFPLVFDSGYRVIMERSEDKRFAEKVNRREYLFAAYLNTPEYFKDAWSRCKAPAGAEAREIEKSSAAPGPGMRLEAVCTLDADGEILRTGIVYSIPDL
;
A
#
# COMPACT_ATOMS: atom_id res chain seq x y z
N MET A 1 -2.30 0.69 17.96
CA MET A 1 -2.66 1.27 16.66
C MET A 1 -2.13 2.69 16.65
N PRO A 2 -1.36 3.10 15.62
CA PRO A 2 -0.80 4.45 15.52
C PRO A 2 -1.90 5.51 15.41
N GLU A 3 -1.57 6.78 15.64
CA GLU A 3 -2.46 7.88 15.30
C GLU A 3 -2.66 7.96 13.78
N ILE A 4 -3.92 8.06 13.36
CA ILE A 4 -4.39 8.04 11.97
C ILE A 4 -5.07 9.38 11.72
N GLY A 5 -4.77 10.06 10.60
CA GLY A 5 -5.42 11.31 10.22
C GLY A 5 -6.85 11.10 9.67
N ASP A 6 -7.62 12.18 9.56
CA ASP A 6 -9.04 12.11 9.16
C ASP A 6 -9.29 11.46 7.78
N ASN A 7 -8.29 11.47 6.89
CA ASN A 7 -8.36 10.90 5.54
C ASN A 7 -7.44 9.69 5.36
N ASP A 8 -7.06 9.06 6.47
CA ASP A 8 -6.18 7.91 6.47
C ASP A 8 -6.98 6.67 6.91
N PHE A 9 -6.61 5.49 6.42
CA PHE A 9 -7.27 4.25 6.83
C PHE A 9 -6.29 3.09 6.98
N PRO A 10 -6.52 2.19 7.94
CA PRO A 10 -5.68 1.02 8.13
C PRO A 10 -6.07 -0.13 7.21
N LEU A 11 -5.07 -0.84 6.71
CA LEU A 11 -5.18 -2.15 6.07
C LEU A 11 -4.29 -3.15 6.82
N VAL A 12 -4.81 -4.35 7.03
CA VAL A 12 -4.09 -5.48 7.61
C VAL A 12 -4.21 -6.64 6.63
N PHE A 13 -3.08 -7.19 6.21
CA PHE A 13 -3.02 -8.26 5.23
C PHE A 13 -2.73 -9.60 5.91
N ASP A 14 -3.20 -10.70 5.32
CA ASP A 14 -2.97 -12.07 5.84
C ASP A 14 -1.48 -12.44 5.94
N SER A 15 -0.63 -11.76 5.16
CA SER A 15 0.83 -11.87 5.22
C SER A 15 1.45 -11.26 6.49
N GLY A 16 0.65 -10.64 7.35
CA GLY A 16 1.06 -10.01 8.61
C GLY A 16 1.34 -8.52 8.49
N TYR A 17 1.57 -8.01 7.28
CA TYR A 17 1.86 -6.59 7.06
C TYR A 17 0.68 -5.70 7.43
N ARG A 18 0.99 -4.57 8.07
CA ARG A 18 0.03 -3.57 8.51
C ARG A 18 0.42 -2.23 7.93
N VAL A 19 -0.55 -1.56 7.31
CA VAL A 19 -0.28 -0.29 6.67
C VAL A 19 -1.36 0.74 6.96
N ILE A 20 -0.97 2.01 6.95
CA ILE A 20 -1.86 3.15 6.96
C ILE A 20 -1.82 3.76 5.57
N MET A 21 -2.95 3.74 4.87
CA MET A 21 -3.12 4.46 3.61
C MET A 21 -3.38 5.92 3.94
N GLU A 22 -2.47 6.81 3.56
CA GLU A 22 -2.53 8.22 3.90
C GLU A 22 -3.23 9.03 2.79
N ARG A 23 -4.10 9.96 3.20
CA ARG A 23 -4.84 10.88 2.31
C ARG A 23 -5.48 10.17 1.12
N SER A 24 -6.06 9.01 1.38
CA SER A 24 -6.59 8.11 0.37
C SER A 24 -8.01 7.70 0.73
N GLU A 25 -8.84 7.48 -0.28
CA GLU A 25 -10.22 7.03 -0.07
C GLU A 25 -10.26 5.51 0.12
N ASP A 26 -10.95 5.04 1.16
CA ASP A 26 -11.13 3.61 1.41
C ASP A 26 -12.19 3.02 0.46
N LYS A 27 -11.72 2.35 -0.59
CA LYS A 27 -12.59 1.76 -1.63
C LYS A 27 -13.19 0.40 -1.23
N ARG A 28 -12.88 -0.16 -0.06
CA ARG A 28 -13.53 -1.40 0.42
C ARG A 28 -15.01 -1.19 0.67
N PHE A 29 -15.40 0.02 1.04
CA PHE A 29 -16.77 0.40 1.39
C PHE A 29 -17.47 1.23 0.31
N ALA A 30 -16.84 1.38 -0.86
CA ALA A 30 -17.47 2.05 -1.99
C ALA A 30 -18.69 1.26 -2.52
N GLU A 31 -19.50 1.93 -3.35
CA GLU A 31 -20.59 1.29 -4.11
C GLU A 31 -20.06 0.08 -4.90
N LYS A 32 -20.91 -0.95 -5.12
CA LYS A 32 -20.49 -2.23 -5.70
C LYS A 32 -19.65 -2.08 -6.97
N VAL A 33 -20.03 -1.17 -7.87
CA VAL A 33 -19.31 -0.92 -9.14
C VAL A 33 -17.92 -0.32 -8.97
N ASN A 34 -17.63 0.29 -7.82
CA ASN A 34 -16.38 0.98 -7.49
C ASN A 34 -15.62 0.31 -6.33
N ARG A 35 -16.14 -0.80 -5.80
CA ARG A 35 -15.55 -1.51 -4.68
C ARG A 35 -14.26 -2.19 -5.12
N ARG A 36 -13.25 -2.14 -4.27
CA ARG A 36 -11.94 -2.72 -4.56
C ARG A 36 -11.38 -3.47 -3.36
N GLU A 37 -10.69 -4.54 -3.66
CA GLU A 37 -9.85 -5.26 -2.70
C GLU A 37 -8.41 -4.78 -2.81
N TYR A 38 -7.68 -4.79 -1.71
CA TYR A 38 -6.31 -4.31 -1.63
C TYR A 38 -5.34 -5.47 -1.50
N LEU A 39 -4.19 -5.35 -2.18
CA LEU A 39 -3.12 -6.34 -2.18
C LEU A 39 -1.80 -5.65 -1.83
N PHE A 40 -0.98 -6.30 -1.00
CA PHE A 40 0.33 -5.80 -0.61
C PHE A 40 1.44 -6.63 -1.22
N ALA A 41 2.36 -5.96 -1.90
CA ALA A 41 3.60 -6.57 -2.40
C ALA A 41 4.78 -5.98 -1.62
N ALA A 42 5.40 -6.81 -0.79
CA ALA A 42 6.59 -6.44 -0.03
C ALA A 42 7.83 -6.33 -0.95
N TYR A 43 8.74 -5.41 -0.65
CA TYR A 43 10.04 -5.40 -1.32
C TYR A 43 10.92 -6.55 -0.80
N LEU A 44 11.70 -7.18 -1.68
CA LEU A 44 12.54 -8.35 -1.36
C LEU A 44 13.54 -8.09 -0.21
N ASN A 45 13.97 -6.83 -0.05
CA ASN A 45 14.97 -6.45 0.94
C ASN A 45 14.36 -5.93 2.25
N THR A 46 13.05 -6.04 2.46
CA THR A 46 12.41 -5.60 3.71
C THR A 46 12.68 -6.63 4.81
N PRO A 47 13.41 -6.27 5.88
CA PRO A 47 13.66 -7.19 6.98
C PRO A 47 12.38 -7.72 7.63
N GLU A 48 12.36 -9.00 8.02
CA GLU A 48 11.15 -9.65 8.54
C GLU A 48 10.60 -9.03 9.82
N TYR A 49 11.45 -8.45 10.66
CA TYR A 49 11.04 -7.79 11.89
C TYR A 49 10.17 -6.54 11.65
N PHE A 50 10.07 -6.05 10.41
CA PHE A 50 9.16 -4.97 10.04
C PHE A 50 7.74 -5.42 9.69
N LYS A 51 7.47 -6.73 9.59
CA LYS A 51 6.11 -7.24 9.35
C LYS A 51 5.12 -6.78 10.44
N ASP A 52 5.60 -6.63 11.68
CA ASP A 52 4.78 -6.20 12.81
C ASP A 52 4.64 -4.67 12.94
N ALA A 53 5.46 -3.91 12.22
CA ALA A 53 5.46 -2.47 12.22
C ALA A 53 4.39 -1.89 11.27
N TRP A 54 3.89 -0.69 11.59
CA TRP A 54 2.93 0.01 10.74
C TRP A 54 3.65 0.85 9.70
N SER A 55 3.56 0.45 8.43
CA SER A 55 4.04 1.29 7.34
C SER A 55 3.04 2.39 7.00
N ARG A 56 3.54 3.55 6.60
CA ARG A 56 2.74 4.65 6.05
C ARG A 56 2.82 4.62 4.53
N CYS A 57 1.68 4.62 3.86
CA CYS A 57 1.59 4.48 2.42
C CYS A 57 0.98 5.72 1.80
N LYS A 58 1.63 6.26 0.78
CA LYS A 58 1.18 7.44 0.04
C LYS A 58 1.00 7.11 -1.43
N ALA A 59 0.10 7.83 -2.09
CA ALA A 59 -0.01 7.77 -3.54
C ALA A 59 1.38 8.00 -4.18
N PRO A 60 1.79 7.14 -5.15
CA PRO A 60 3.10 7.26 -5.77
C PRO A 60 3.26 8.60 -6.48
N ALA A 61 4.46 9.17 -6.46
CA ALA A 61 4.76 10.32 -7.30
C ALA A 61 4.74 9.91 -8.79
N GLY A 62 4.40 10.82 -9.71
CA GLY A 62 4.21 10.45 -11.13
C GLY A 62 5.42 9.80 -11.81
N ALA A 63 6.64 10.12 -11.39
CA ALA A 63 7.85 9.45 -11.86
C ALA A 63 8.05 8.07 -11.19
N GLU A 64 7.83 7.99 -9.88
CA GLU A 64 7.92 6.77 -9.08
C GLU A 64 6.89 5.71 -9.53
N ALA A 65 5.67 6.14 -9.84
CA ALA A 65 4.63 5.28 -10.39
C ALA A 65 5.10 4.61 -11.69
N ARG A 66 5.68 5.39 -12.62
CA ARG A 66 6.18 4.87 -13.90
C ARG A 66 7.34 3.90 -13.74
N GLU A 67 8.20 4.13 -12.76
CA GLU A 67 9.31 3.22 -12.46
C GLU A 67 8.81 1.91 -11.86
N ILE A 68 7.84 1.98 -10.94
CA ILE A 68 7.20 0.81 -10.34
C ILE A 68 6.49 0.03 -11.45
N GLU A 69 5.64 0.65 -12.25
CA GLU A 69 4.91 -0.01 -13.35
C GLU A 69 5.84 -0.69 -14.37
N LYS A 70 7.05 -0.17 -14.59
CA LYS A 70 8.07 -0.79 -15.46
C LYS A 70 8.82 -1.95 -14.81
N SER A 71 8.98 -1.92 -13.48
CA SER A 71 9.80 -2.88 -12.72
C SER A 71 8.98 -4.03 -12.13
N SER A 72 7.73 -3.78 -11.75
CA SER A 72 6.76 -4.82 -11.45
C SER A 72 6.31 -5.45 -12.77
N ALA A 73 6.58 -6.76 -12.96
CA ALA A 73 5.96 -7.54 -14.01
C ALA A 73 4.46 -7.21 -14.01
N ALA A 74 3.94 -6.71 -15.14
CA ALA A 74 2.74 -5.90 -15.22
C ALA A 74 1.64 -6.33 -14.25
N PRO A 75 1.11 -5.41 -13.42
CA PRO A 75 0.06 -5.75 -12.48
C PRO A 75 -1.10 -6.36 -13.29
N GLY A 76 -1.62 -7.50 -12.83
CA GLY A 76 -2.62 -8.30 -13.53
C GLY A 76 -3.85 -7.48 -13.97
N PRO A 77 -4.68 -8.01 -14.88
CA PRO A 77 -5.79 -7.25 -15.46
C PRO A 77 -6.69 -6.64 -14.37
N GLY A 78 -6.90 -5.32 -14.46
CA GLY A 78 -7.72 -4.54 -13.51
C GLY A 78 -6.98 -4.02 -12.27
N MET A 79 -5.75 -4.49 -12.00
CA MET A 79 -4.95 -3.97 -10.89
C MET A 79 -4.57 -2.50 -11.10
N ARG A 80 -4.63 -1.71 -10.03
CA ARG A 80 -4.16 -0.32 -10.00
C ARG A 80 -3.15 -0.15 -8.87
N LEU A 81 -2.04 0.52 -9.15
CA LEU A 81 -1.11 0.97 -8.12
C LEU A 81 -1.80 2.07 -7.28
N GLU A 82 -2.00 1.82 -5.99
CA GLU A 82 -2.63 2.76 -5.07
C GLU A 82 -1.60 3.57 -4.30
N ALA A 83 -0.57 2.90 -3.76
CA ALA A 83 0.38 3.55 -2.87
C ALA A 83 1.74 2.86 -2.79
N VAL A 84 2.74 3.64 -2.38
CA VAL A 84 4.07 3.19 -1.97
C VAL A 84 4.18 3.34 -0.47
N CYS A 85 4.64 2.29 0.19
CA CYS A 85 4.69 2.17 1.63
C CYS A 85 6.12 2.34 2.15
N THR A 86 6.25 3.18 3.15
CA THR A 86 7.49 3.44 3.85
C THR A 86 7.32 3.25 5.35
N LEU A 87 8.42 2.94 6.01
CA LEU A 87 8.52 2.88 7.45
C LEU A 87 9.67 3.78 7.90
N ASP A 88 9.44 4.58 8.94
CA ASP A 88 10.50 5.32 9.62
C ASP A 88 11.04 4.45 10.76
N ALA A 89 12.30 4.07 10.68
CA ALA A 89 13.03 3.36 11.71
C ALA A 89 14.23 4.21 12.14
N ASP A 90 14.14 4.83 13.32
CA ASP A 90 15.20 5.66 13.90
C ASP A 90 15.69 6.80 12.97
N GLY A 91 14.80 7.39 12.18
CA GLY A 91 15.11 8.47 11.23
C GLY A 91 15.54 7.98 9.84
N GLU A 92 15.62 6.66 9.63
CA GLU A 92 15.82 6.07 8.31
C GLU A 92 14.46 5.68 7.69
N ILE A 93 14.16 6.26 6.52
CA ILE A 93 12.94 5.96 5.78
C ILE A 93 13.20 4.78 4.85
N LEU A 94 12.65 3.63 5.20
CA LEU A 94 12.76 2.39 4.44
C LEU A 94 11.49 2.17 3.60
N ARG A 95 11.65 1.83 2.32
CA ARG A 95 10.53 1.35 1.50
C ARG A 95 10.21 -0.10 1.87
N THR A 96 8.99 -0.34 2.35
CA THR A 96 8.56 -1.67 2.81
C THR A 96 7.74 -2.44 1.77
N GLY A 97 7.09 -1.73 0.84
CA GLY A 97 6.32 -2.37 -0.21
C GLY A 97 5.44 -1.39 -0.97
N ILE A 98 4.54 -1.97 -1.76
CA ILE A 98 3.55 -1.25 -2.57
C ILE A 98 2.18 -1.88 -2.39
N VAL A 99 1.15 -1.04 -2.45
CA VAL A 99 -0.25 -1.45 -2.38
C VAL A 99 -0.88 -1.32 -3.76
N TYR A 100 -1.46 -2.42 -4.22
CA TYR A 100 -2.34 -2.43 -5.37
C TYR A 100 -3.79 -2.57 -4.92
N SER A 101 -4.72 -2.22 -5.80
CA SER A 101 -6.11 -2.63 -5.66
C SER A 101 -6.65 -3.30 -6.92
N ILE A 102 -7.60 -4.21 -6.75
CA ILE A 102 -8.33 -4.89 -7.82
C ILE A 102 -9.84 -4.60 -7.68
N PRO A 103 -10.59 -4.47 -8.78
CA PRO A 103 -12.04 -4.39 -8.73
C PRO A 103 -12.64 -5.65 -8.09
N ASP A 104 -13.57 -5.45 -7.15
CA ASP A 104 -14.41 -6.51 -6.58
C ASP A 104 -15.63 -6.70 -7.51
N LEU A 105 -15.55 -7.69 -8.41
CA LEU A 105 -16.54 -7.94 -9.48
C LEU A 105 -17.65 -8.90 -9.02
#